data_AF-A0A9W6T4T7-F1
#
_entry.id   AF-A0A9W6T4T7-F1
#
_cell.length_a   1.000
_cell.length_b   1.000
_cell.length_c   1.000
_cell.angle_alpha   90.00
_cell.angle_beta   90.00
_cell.angle_gamma   90.00
#
_symmetry.space_group_name_H-M   'P 1'
#
loop_
_entity.id
_entity.type
_entity.pdbx_description
1 polymer ?
#
loop_
_entity_poly.entity_id
_entity_poly.type
_entity_poly.pdbx_seq_one_letter_code
_entity_poly.pdbx_strand_id
1 'polypeptide(L)'
;MDSLYKLARNFNSSLIIDVTAQKSDSDAILEPFRKNDYLFDNSGYNKYYLEVGESFYSRNFGNGNNAIDARFINIETGHLIDITAVAHVTPTELQSYSLAHQSEEGDQEDKPFGYVEQTEEANSDLVVYLEPTDEHMAEEVGRFIEKNNIGDEDELMNRFDIVHCKHFHYYHIYEISPLIPVFMEGTLAYVPYKSKEILELEYPEMHESSTKEGYTFRGSLRTWVSNSLCPETDILGTSCKNDLTYLEYSLTKKYTKRHQSDWKYIDNHQSSNFNFTDEYNMLYPDLGVFKMALERIKSNTEN
;
A
#
# COMPACT_ATOMS: atom_id res chain seq x y z
N MET A 1 -5.64 17.80 0.26
CA MET A 1 -5.37 17.88 1.72
C MET A 1 -6.61 18.19 2.57
N ASP A 2 -7.53 19.06 2.14
CA ASP A 2 -8.73 19.45 2.92
C ASP A 2 -9.55 18.30 3.51
N SER A 3 -9.64 17.18 2.79
CA SER A 3 -10.34 15.99 3.25
C SER A 3 -9.72 15.39 4.52
N LEU A 4 -8.38 15.37 4.62
CA LEU A 4 -7.68 14.80 5.76
C LEU A 4 -7.72 15.71 6.99
N TYR A 5 -7.72 17.03 6.79
CA TYR A 5 -7.99 17.99 7.88
C TYR A 5 -9.39 17.80 8.47
N LYS A 6 -10.40 17.60 7.62
CA LYS A 6 -11.76 17.30 8.08
C LYS A 6 -11.82 15.96 8.80
N LEU A 7 -11.10 14.96 8.29
CA LEU A 7 -11.00 13.64 8.91
C LEU A 7 -10.37 13.72 10.30
N ALA A 8 -9.21 14.37 10.41
CA ALA A 8 -8.50 14.58 11.67
C ALA A 8 -9.36 15.32 12.69
N ARG A 9 -9.96 16.45 12.28
CA ARG A 9 -10.72 17.33 13.18
C ARG A 9 -11.98 16.67 13.72
N ASN A 10 -12.70 15.92 12.87
CA ASN A 10 -14.05 15.48 13.19
C ASN A 10 -14.12 13.99 13.57
N PHE A 11 -13.15 13.19 13.15
CA PHE A 11 -13.24 11.72 13.20
C PHE A 11 -11.98 11.00 13.71
N ASN A 12 -10.90 11.71 14.06
CA ASN A 12 -9.72 11.05 14.63
C ASN A 12 -10.08 10.30 15.93
N SER A 13 -9.52 9.10 16.10
CA SER A 13 -9.79 8.18 17.21
C SER A 13 -11.27 7.76 17.34
N SER A 14 -12.02 7.80 16.23
CA SER A 14 -13.42 7.36 16.21
C SER A 14 -13.56 5.88 15.87
N LEU A 15 -14.57 5.25 16.45
CA LEU A 15 -14.98 3.88 16.13
C LEU A 15 -15.83 3.86 14.85
N ILE A 16 -15.43 3.02 13.90
CA ILE A 16 -16.17 2.72 12.68
C ILE A 16 -16.71 1.30 12.79
N ILE A 17 -18.00 1.14 12.53
CA ILE A 17 -18.68 -0.15 12.48
C ILE A 17 -19.10 -0.35 11.04
N ASP A 18 -18.47 -1.29 10.37
CA ASP A 18 -18.82 -1.72 9.02
C ASP A 18 -20.06 -2.63 9.10
N VAL A 19 -21.18 -2.12 8.57
CA VAL A 19 -22.46 -2.85 8.53
C VAL A 19 -22.74 -3.49 7.17
N THR A 20 -21.77 -3.49 6.25
CA THR A 20 -21.97 -3.91 4.85
C THR A 20 -22.31 -5.40 4.72
N ALA A 21 -21.97 -6.22 5.73
CA ALA A 21 -22.43 -7.61 5.83
C ALA A 21 -23.95 -7.77 6.01
N GLN A 22 -24.70 -6.68 6.22
CA GLN A 22 -26.15 -6.68 6.00
C GLN A 22 -26.46 -6.44 4.52
N LYS A 23 -26.64 -7.53 3.77
CA LYS A 23 -27.54 -7.50 2.60
C LYS A 23 -28.90 -8.06 3.02
N SER A 24 -29.92 -7.21 3.05
CA SER A 24 -31.35 -7.58 3.02
C SER A 24 -31.80 -7.63 1.55
N ASP A 25 -32.69 -8.54 1.10
CA ASP A 25 -34.15 -8.29 1.15
C ASP A 25 -35.06 -9.50 0.78
N SER A 26 -34.63 -10.77 0.80
CA SER A 26 -35.54 -11.89 0.49
C SER A 26 -36.13 -12.66 1.67
N ASP A 27 -35.58 -12.57 2.88
CA ASP A 27 -35.87 -13.60 3.90
C ASP A 27 -36.73 -13.09 5.06
N ALA A 28 -37.94 -12.61 4.74
CA ALA A 28 -39.03 -12.42 5.71
C ALA A 28 -39.52 -13.74 6.36
N ILE A 29 -38.91 -14.87 6.04
CA ILE A 29 -39.33 -16.22 6.46
C ILE A 29 -38.61 -16.68 7.75
N LEU A 30 -37.56 -15.98 8.20
CA LEU A 30 -36.72 -16.46 9.33
C LEU A 30 -36.94 -15.74 10.67
N GLU A 31 -37.85 -14.77 10.74
CA GLU A 31 -38.26 -14.08 11.98
C GLU A 31 -38.65 -15.00 13.18
N PRO A 32 -39.24 -16.20 13.01
CA PRO A 32 -39.64 -17.02 14.17
C PRO A 32 -38.50 -17.73 14.89
N PHE A 33 -37.31 -17.86 14.27
CA PHE A 33 -36.19 -18.63 14.83
C PHE A 33 -35.24 -17.80 15.70
N ARG A 34 -35.54 -16.51 15.89
CA ARG A 34 -34.72 -15.53 16.61
C ARG A 34 -34.91 -15.55 18.14
N LYS A 35 -35.23 -16.72 18.70
CA LYS A 35 -35.57 -16.87 20.13
C LYS A 35 -34.68 -17.92 20.78
N ASN A 36 -33.38 -17.65 20.83
CA ASN A 36 -32.45 -18.18 21.83
C ASN A 36 -31.15 -17.36 21.76
N ASP A 37 -31.16 -16.25 22.50
CA ASP A 37 -29.96 -15.66 23.10
C ASP A 37 -29.06 -16.77 23.65
N TYR A 38 -27.78 -16.78 23.27
CA TYR A 38 -26.60 -17.25 24.02
C TYR A 38 -25.34 -17.42 23.13
N LEU A 39 -25.38 -17.00 21.86
CA LEU A 39 -24.19 -16.94 20.99
C LEU A 39 -24.18 -15.63 20.19
N PHE A 40 -23.79 -14.53 20.84
CA PHE A 40 -23.33 -13.31 20.17
C PHE A 40 -21.91 -13.52 19.61
N ASP A 41 -21.74 -14.55 18.77
CA ASP A 41 -20.44 -14.88 18.17
C ASP A 41 -20.54 -14.63 16.66
N ASN A 42 -19.79 -13.65 16.16
CA ASN A 42 -19.71 -13.24 14.76
C ASN A 42 -21.00 -12.70 14.10
N SER A 43 -21.62 -11.66 14.65
CA SER A 43 -22.29 -10.71 13.75
C SER A 43 -21.20 -10.13 12.85
N GLY A 44 -21.18 -10.43 11.56
CA GLY A 44 -20.11 -10.10 10.58
C GLY A 44 -19.86 -8.60 10.35
N TYR A 45 -19.91 -7.79 11.40
CA TYR A 45 -19.56 -6.38 11.41
C TYR A 45 -18.07 -6.25 11.72
N ASN A 46 -17.30 -5.77 10.75
CA ASN A 46 -15.93 -5.39 11.01
C ASN A 46 -15.90 -4.09 11.82
N LYS A 47 -15.02 -4.01 12.82
CA LYS A 47 -14.88 -2.82 13.66
C LYS A 47 -13.49 -2.27 13.52
N TYR A 48 -13.41 -0.96 13.24
CA TYR A 48 -12.14 -0.28 13.04
C TYR A 48 -12.05 0.96 13.92
N TYR A 49 -10.87 1.23 14.47
CA TYR A 49 -10.54 2.61 14.85
C TYR A 49 -9.95 3.34 13.65
N LEU A 50 -10.40 4.57 13.43
CA LEU A 50 -9.73 5.49 12.53
C LEU A 50 -8.74 6.34 13.32
N GLU A 51 -7.47 6.27 12.95
CA GLU A 51 -6.40 7.10 13.50
C GLU A 51 -5.83 7.98 12.38
N VAL A 52 -5.67 9.27 12.65
CA VAL A 52 -4.98 10.21 11.74
C VAL A 52 -3.64 10.58 12.37
N GLY A 53 -2.55 10.34 11.64
CA GLY A 53 -1.18 10.55 12.11
C GLY A 53 -0.87 12.03 12.28
N GLU A 54 0.01 12.40 13.21
CA GLU A 54 0.27 13.81 13.53
C GLU A 54 0.92 14.59 12.37
N SER A 55 1.69 13.92 11.52
CA SER A 55 2.41 14.54 10.39
C SER A 55 1.58 14.69 9.11
N PHE A 56 0.26 14.47 9.20
CA PHE A 56 -0.64 14.50 8.05
C PHE A 56 -0.69 15.84 7.31
N TYR A 57 -0.37 16.94 8.01
CA TYR A 57 -0.41 18.31 7.48
C TYR A 57 0.80 18.67 6.62
N SER A 58 1.92 17.96 6.79
CA SER A 58 3.14 18.19 6.03
C SER A 58 3.21 17.25 4.85
N ARG A 59 3.61 17.75 3.68
CA ARG A 59 3.92 16.94 2.49
C ARG A 59 5.41 16.85 2.21
N ASN A 60 6.24 17.49 3.03
CA ASN A 60 7.67 17.43 2.90
C ASN A 60 8.15 16.00 3.11
N PHE A 61 9.08 15.58 2.26
CA PHE A 61 9.78 14.33 2.46
C PHE A 61 10.62 14.43 3.74
N GLY A 62 10.36 13.53 4.68
CA GLY A 62 10.98 13.54 5.99
C GLY A 62 12.36 12.88 5.97
N ASN A 63 12.61 12.02 6.96
CA ASN A 63 13.84 11.24 7.08
C ASN A 63 13.90 10.00 6.15
N GLY A 64 13.13 9.99 5.05
CA GLY A 64 12.98 8.85 4.15
C GLY A 64 12.15 7.67 4.68
N ASN A 65 11.62 7.73 5.90
CA ASN A 65 10.68 6.70 6.38
C ASN A 65 9.25 7.04 5.99
N ASN A 66 8.44 6.00 5.72
CA ASN A 66 7.04 6.18 5.39
C ASN A 66 6.21 6.68 6.58
N ALA A 67 5.93 7.98 6.60
CA ALA A 67 5.09 8.61 7.60
C ALA A 67 3.60 8.42 7.23
N ILE A 68 2.92 7.54 7.96
CA ILE A 68 1.50 7.19 7.76
C ILE A 68 0.62 8.42 8.00
N ASP A 69 -0.18 8.78 6.98
CA ASP A 69 -1.08 9.93 7.04
C ASP A 69 -2.33 9.62 7.89
N ALA A 70 -2.93 8.45 7.72
CA ALA A 70 -3.98 7.90 8.58
C ALA A 70 -4.02 6.36 8.47
N ARG A 71 -4.79 5.68 9.30
CA ARG A 71 -4.99 4.22 9.22
C ARG A 71 -6.34 3.78 9.77
N PHE A 72 -6.86 2.67 9.24
CA PHE A 72 -7.88 1.87 9.92
C PHE A 72 -7.20 0.76 10.72
N ILE A 73 -7.63 0.59 11.97
CA ILE A 73 -7.13 -0.43 12.89
C ILE A 73 -8.26 -1.40 13.17
N ASN A 74 -8.20 -2.62 12.65
CA ASN A 74 -9.17 -3.66 13.01
C ASN A 74 -9.04 -3.97 14.50
N ILE A 75 -10.13 -3.83 15.25
CA ILE A 75 -10.11 -3.93 16.72
C ILE A 75 -9.94 -5.38 17.20
N GLU A 76 -10.36 -6.35 16.38
CA GLU A 76 -10.33 -7.77 16.73
C GLU A 76 -8.98 -8.40 16.41
N THR A 77 -8.37 -8.04 15.28
CA THR A 77 -7.10 -8.61 14.82
C THR A 77 -5.88 -7.71 15.06
N GLY A 78 -6.09 -6.41 15.26
CA GLY A 78 -5.01 -5.42 15.27
C GLY A 78 -4.40 -5.12 13.90
N HIS A 79 -4.97 -5.66 12.80
CA HIS A 79 -4.51 -5.38 11.45
C HIS A 79 -4.68 -3.91 11.09
N LEU A 80 -3.73 -3.40 10.32
CA LEU A 80 -3.66 -2.00 9.91
C LEU A 80 -3.91 -1.89 8.40
N ILE A 81 -4.72 -0.92 8.02
CA ILE A 81 -4.86 -0.46 6.64
C ILE A 81 -4.42 0.99 6.60
N ASP A 82 -3.25 1.24 6.05
CA ASP A 82 -2.71 2.59 5.92
C ASP A 82 -3.48 3.37 4.85
N ILE A 83 -3.80 4.63 5.18
CA ILE A 83 -4.41 5.61 4.30
C ILE A 83 -3.31 6.59 3.92
N THR A 84 -2.93 6.60 2.66
CA THR A 84 -1.98 7.56 2.08
C THR A 84 -2.77 8.71 1.45
N ALA A 85 -2.52 9.94 1.89
CA ALA A 85 -3.10 11.09 1.24
C ALA A 85 -2.27 11.51 0.02
N VAL A 86 -2.95 12.12 -0.94
CA VAL A 86 -2.33 12.74 -2.11
C VAL A 86 -2.58 14.24 -2.11
N ALA A 87 -1.66 14.99 -2.72
CA ALA A 87 -1.75 16.43 -2.93
C ALA A 87 -1.60 16.75 -4.42
N HIS A 88 -2.21 17.85 -4.87
CA HIS A 88 -1.91 18.37 -6.20
C HIS A 88 -0.52 18.96 -6.17
N VAL A 89 0.19 18.78 -7.29
CA VAL A 89 1.48 19.40 -7.49
C VAL A 89 1.32 20.92 -7.45
N THR A 90 2.17 21.60 -6.68
CA THR A 90 2.18 23.06 -6.60
C THR A 90 3.16 23.67 -7.62
N PRO A 91 2.92 24.92 -8.07
CA PRO A 91 3.87 25.60 -8.96
C PRO A 91 5.29 25.73 -8.37
N THR A 92 5.40 25.82 -7.04
CA THR A 92 6.69 25.91 -6.35
C THR A 92 7.48 24.60 -6.42
N GLU A 93 6.82 23.46 -6.22
CA GLU A 93 7.48 22.14 -6.33
C GLU A 93 8.01 21.90 -7.75
N LEU A 94 7.26 22.33 -8.77
CA LEU A 94 7.68 22.22 -10.16
C LEU A 94 8.82 23.20 -10.53
N GLN A 95 8.82 24.40 -9.96
CA GLN A 95 9.93 25.34 -10.17
C GLN A 95 11.24 24.78 -9.58
N SER A 96 11.19 24.15 -8.41
CA SER A 96 12.35 23.46 -7.83
C SER A 96 12.87 22.35 -8.74
N TYR A 97 11.96 21.59 -9.38
CA TYR A 97 12.32 20.56 -10.35
C TYR A 97 13.05 21.14 -11.59
N SER A 98 12.49 22.16 -12.24
CA SER A 98 13.11 22.77 -13.44
C SER A 98 14.49 23.35 -13.14
N LEU A 99 14.69 23.93 -11.95
CA LEU A 99 15.99 24.45 -11.51
C LEU A 99 17.02 23.33 -11.29
N ALA A 100 16.61 22.18 -10.74
CA ALA A 100 17.48 21.02 -10.58
C ALA A 100 17.92 20.45 -11.94
N HIS A 101 17.00 20.34 -12.91
CA HIS A 101 17.28 19.76 -14.23
C HIS A 101 18.15 20.65 -15.12
N GLN A 102 18.01 21.98 -15.04
CA GLN A 102 18.88 22.91 -15.75
C GLN A 102 20.34 22.86 -15.28
N SER A 103 20.61 22.31 -14.09
CA SER A 103 21.98 22.15 -13.58
C SER A 103 22.71 20.92 -14.13
N GLU A 104 21.97 19.93 -14.65
CA GLU A 104 22.54 18.66 -15.16
C GLU A 104 22.86 18.68 -16.67
N GLU A 105 22.19 19.50 -17.47
CA GLU A 105 22.45 19.63 -18.92
C GLU A 105 23.65 20.54 -19.27
N GLY A 106 24.34 21.12 -18.27
CA GLY A 106 25.57 21.88 -18.48
C GLY A 106 26.79 20.97 -18.55
N ASP A 107 27.60 21.11 -19.62
CA ASP A 107 28.87 20.39 -19.82
C ASP A 107 29.67 20.16 -18.52
N GLN A 108 30.08 18.90 -18.31
CA GLN A 108 31.00 18.47 -17.24
C GLN A 108 32.31 19.28 -17.25
N GLU A 109 32.33 20.40 -16.55
CA GLU A 109 33.51 20.88 -15.84
C GLU A 109 33.24 20.69 -14.36
N ASP A 110 34.12 19.97 -13.65
CA ASP A 110 34.17 19.91 -12.19
C ASP A 110 34.12 21.35 -11.63
N LYS A 111 32.92 21.82 -11.31
CA LYS A 111 32.66 23.07 -10.60
C LYS A 111 31.92 22.68 -9.33
N PRO A 112 32.36 23.15 -8.15
CA PRO A 112 31.63 22.87 -6.92
C PRO A 112 30.21 23.45 -7.06
N PHE A 113 29.23 22.58 -6.84
CA PHE A 113 27.80 22.88 -6.80
C PHE A 113 27.53 24.24 -6.12
N GLY A 114 26.92 25.16 -6.86
CA GLY A 114 26.52 26.48 -6.38
C GLY A 114 26.22 27.43 -7.53
N TYR A 115 24.96 27.87 -7.65
CA TYR A 115 24.59 28.96 -8.55
C TYR A 115 24.53 30.26 -7.77
N VAL A 116 25.15 31.33 -8.31
CA VAL A 116 25.08 32.69 -7.76
C VAL A 116 24.11 33.48 -8.63
N GLU A 117 22.95 33.84 -8.11
CA GLU A 117 22.10 34.83 -8.77
C GLU A 117 22.64 36.23 -8.44
N GLN A 118 23.20 36.92 -9.43
CA GLN A 118 23.56 38.33 -9.29
C GLN A 118 22.30 39.18 -9.45
N THR A 119 21.64 39.49 -8.34
CA THR A 119 20.84 40.71 -8.29
C THR A 119 21.75 41.87 -7.92
N GLU A 120 21.87 42.85 -8.81
CA GLU A 120 22.46 44.15 -8.50
C GLU A 120 21.59 44.84 -7.43
N GLU A 121 21.85 44.54 -6.16
CA GLU A 121 21.81 45.47 -5.02
C GLU A 121 21.91 44.69 -3.69
N ALA A 122 23.13 44.71 -3.15
CA ALA A 122 23.46 44.71 -1.72
C ALA A 122 22.82 43.67 -0.78
N ASN A 123 23.69 42.70 -0.42
CA ASN A 123 24.04 42.39 0.98
C ASN A 123 23.25 41.27 1.69
N SER A 124 23.49 40.02 1.33
CA SER A 124 24.02 38.98 2.24
C SER A 124 24.12 37.65 1.48
N ASP A 125 25.26 36.98 1.56
CA ASP A 125 25.48 35.64 1.01
C ASP A 125 24.44 34.65 1.56
N LEU A 126 23.42 34.32 0.77
CA LEU A 126 22.48 33.25 1.07
C LEU A 126 22.81 32.05 0.17
N VAL A 127 23.68 31.19 0.67
CA VAL A 127 23.92 29.86 0.11
C VAL A 127 22.68 29.03 0.36
N VAL A 128 21.93 28.70 -0.70
CA VAL A 128 20.78 27.78 -0.61
C VAL A 128 21.32 26.37 -0.77
N TYR A 129 21.33 25.61 0.32
CA TYR A 129 21.55 24.17 0.27
C TYR A 129 20.27 23.53 -0.30
N LEU A 130 20.38 22.78 -1.39
CA LEU A 130 19.28 21.91 -1.83
C LEU A 130 19.08 20.86 -0.73
N GLU A 131 17.89 20.83 -0.14
CA GLU A 131 17.59 19.84 0.88
C GLU A 131 17.45 18.46 0.22
N PRO A 132 17.67 17.34 0.94
CA PRO A 132 17.52 15.98 0.39
C PRO A 132 16.15 15.71 -0.26
N THR A 133 15.16 16.54 0.06
CA THR A 133 13.84 16.54 -0.56
C THR A 133 13.86 16.91 -2.05
N ASP A 134 14.79 17.76 -2.47
CA ASP A 134 14.84 18.29 -3.84
C ASP A 134 15.41 17.26 -4.84
N GLU A 135 16.43 16.48 -4.45
CA GLU A 135 17.06 15.47 -5.32
C GLU A 135 16.14 14.27 -5.55
N HIS A 136 15.57 13.71 -4.48
CA HIS A 136 14.64 12.57 -4.60
C HIS A 136 13.35 12.97 -5.35
N MET A 137 12.83 14.17 -5.08
CA MET A 137 11.71 14.72 -5.84
C MET A 137 12.06 14.85 -7.32
N ALA A 138 13.25 15.38 -7.65
CA ALA A 138 13.69 15.54 -9.02
C ALA A 138 13.75 14.20 -9.77
N GLU A 139 14.28 13.16 -9.12
CA GLU A 139 14.33 11.80 -9.66
C GLU A 139 12.92 11.24 -9.95
N GLU A 140 11.99 11.37 -8.99
CA GLU A 140 10.62 10.85 -9.15
C GLU A 140 9.83 11.61 -10.23
N VAL A 141 10.03 12.94 -10.34
CA VAL A 141 9.43 13.71 -11.44
C VAL A 141 10.00 13.26 -12.78
N GLY A 142 11.32 13.06 -12.88
CA GLY A 142 11.97 12.56 -14.08
C GLY A 142 11.40 11.21 -14.52
N ARG A 143 11.26 10.26 -13.56
CA ARG A 143 10.61 8.97 -13.81
C ARG A 143 9.16 9.13 -14.30
N PHE A 144 8.41 10.06 -13.72
CA PHE A 144 7.03 10.32 -14.14
C PHE A 144 6.93 10.89 -15.57
N ILE A 145 7.81 11.84 -15.93
CA ILE A 145 7.87 12.43 -17.27
C ILE A 145 8.21 11.37 -18.31
N GLU A 146 9.26 10.59 -18.06
CA GLU A 146 9.70 9.52 -18.95
C GLU A 146 8.58 8.50 -19.17
N LYS A 147 7.96 8.01 -18.09
CA LYS A 147 6.82 7.07 -18.14
C LYS A 147 5.69 7.58 -19.03
N ASN A 148 5.37 8.87 -18.94
CA ASN A 148 4.21 9.45 -19.63
C ASN A 148 4.56 10.06 -21.00
N ASN A 149 5.82 10.00 -21.44
CA ASN A 149 6.32 10.64 -22.67
C ASN A 149 5.93 12.13 -22.74
N ILE A 150 6.01 12.84 -21.61
CA ILE A 150 5.68 14.27 -21.55
C ILE A 150 6.83 15.03 -22.19
N GLY A 151 6.57 15.71 -23.30
CA GLY A 151 7.60 16.34 -24.14
C GLY A 151 8.04 17.74 -23.71
N ASP A 152 7.38 18.32 -22.71
CA ASP A 152 7.66 19.68 -22.21
C ASP A 152 7.29 19.76 -20.70
N GLU A 153 8.18 20.31 -19.88
CA GLU A 153 7.95 20.55 -18.44
C GLU A 153 6.75 21.48 -18.20
N ASP A 154 6.46 22.38 -19.15
CA ASP A 154 5.31 23.27 -19.12
C ASP A 154 3.96 22.53 -19.16
N GLU A 155 3.92 21.29 -19.66
CA GLU A 155 2.70 20.47 -19.58
C GLU A 155 2.40 20.01 -18.14
N LEU A 156 3.40 19.78 -17.28
CA LEU A 156 3.17 19.45 -15.87
C LEU A 156 2.63 20.66 -15.09
N MET A 157 3.12 21.85 -15.42
CA MET A 157 2.79 23.12 -14.77
C MET A 157 1.29 23.48 -14.81
N ASN A 158 0.53 22.90 -15.73
CA ASN A 158 -0.85 23.30 -15.99
C ASN A 158 -1.87 22.17 -15.76
N ARG A 159 -1.47 21.08 -15.09
CA ARG A 159 -2.26 19.83 -14.98
C ARG A 159 -2.78 19.61 -13.56
N PHE A 160 -4.01 20.08 -13.32
CA PHE A 160 -4.76 19.79 -12.08
C PHE A 160 -5.09 18.30 -11.90
N ASP A 161 -4.89 17.48 -12.93
CA ASP A 161 -5.11 16.03 -12.90
C ASP A 161 -3.90 15.24 -12.39
N ILE A 162 -2.81 15.88 -11.99
CA ILE A 162 -1.64 15.21 -11.40
C ILE A 162 -1.63 15.40 -9.89
N VAL A 163 -1.38 14.32 -9.18
CA VAL A 163 -1.27 14.29 -7.73
C VAL A 163 -0.07 13.46 -7.30
N HIS A 164 0.45 13.72 -6.10
CA HIS A 164 1.58 12.99 -5.56
C HIS A 164 1.39 12.61 -4.09
N CYS A 165 2.07 11.53 -3.68
CA CYS A 165 2.17 11.13 -2.28
C CYS A 165 3.33 11.87 -1.57
N LYS A 166 3.60 11.53 -0.31
CA LYS A 166 4.64 12.17 0.53
C LYS A 166 6.06 11.74 0.13
N HIS A 167 6.18 10.63 -0.61
CA HIS A 167 7.43 10.14 -1.21
C HIS A 167 7.58 10.58 -2.66
N PHE A 168 6.86 11.62 -3.07
CA PHE A 168 6.90 12.15 -4.43
C PHE A 168 6.58 11.14 -5.54
N HIS A 169 5.94 10.01 -5.26
CA HIS A 169 5.36 9.21 -6.35
C HIS A 169 4.20 9.99 -6.99
N TYR A 170 4.31 10.28 -8.27
CA TYR A 170 3.33 11.04 -9.06
C TYR A 170 2.38 10.12 -9.82
N TYR A 171 1.11 10.52 -9.85
CA TYR A 171 0.05 9.81 -10.56
C TYR A 171 -0.88 10.81 -11.24
N HIS A 172 -1.41 10.42 -12.39
CA HIS A 172 -2.64 11.04 -12.86
C HIS A 172 -3.82 10.55 -12.02
N ILE A 173 -4.79 11.43 -11.74
CA ILE A 173 -6.00 11.09 -10.98
C ILE A 173 -6.75 9.91 -11.61
N TYR A 174 -6.76 9.79 -12.95
CA TYR A 174 -7.41 8.68 -13.63
C TYR A 174 -6.73 7.32 -13.40
N GLU A 175 -5.46 7.28 -12.98
CA GLU A 175 -4.75 6.05 -12.62
C GLU A 175 -5.24 5.51 -11.26
N ILE A 176 -5.62 6.41 -10.35
CA ILE A 176 -6.06 6.06 -8.99
C ILE A 176 -7.58 6.10 -8.78
N SER A 177 -8.32 6.72 -9.70
CA SER A 177 -9.76 6.92 -9.60
C SER A 177 -10.46 6.73 -10.95
N PRO A 178 -11.64 6.07 -11.01
CA PRO A 178 -12.35 5.48 -9.88
C PRO A 178 -11.66 4.22 -9.37
N LEU A 179 -11.95 3.85 -8.11
CA LEU A 179 -11.52 2.55 -7.62
C LEU A 179 -12.31 1.44 -8.32
N ILE A 180 -11.64 0.33 -8.61
CA ILE A 180 -12.25 -0.85 -9.22
C ILE A 180 -12.46 -1.95 -8.16
N PRO A 181 -13.60 -2.66 -8.20
CA PRO A 181 -13.87 -3.73 -7.25
C PRO A 181 -12.99 -4.95 -7.55
N VAL A 182 -12.42 -5.54 -6.51
CA VAL A 182 -11.65 -6.80 -6.56
C VAL A 182 -12.06 -7.71 -5.41
N PHE A 183 -11.78 -8.99 -5.52
CA PHE A 183 -11.89 -9.91 -4.39
C PHE A 183 -10.53 -10.03 -3.71
N MET A 184 -10.46 -9.53 -2.48
CA MET A 184 -9.34 -9.78 -1.60
C MET A 184 -9.85 -10.73 -0.51
N GLU A 185 -9.27 -11.92 -0.45
CA GLU A 185 -9.53 -12.83 0.67
C GLU A 185 -11.01 -13.27 0.83
N GLY A 186 -11.74 -13.31 -0.29
CA GLY A 186 -13.17 -13.66 -0.31
C GLY A 186 -14.11 -12.51 0.08
N THR A 187 -13.56 -11.33 0.31
CA THR A 187 -14.29 -10.08 0.61
C THR A 187 -14.16 -9.12 -0.55
N LEU A 188 -15.22 -8.33 -0.80
CA LEU A 188 -15.18 -7.23 -1.76
C LEU A 188 -14.21 -6.15 -1.25
N ALA A 189 -13.19 -5.85 -2.04
CA ALA A 189 -12.25 -4.78 -1.82
C ALA A 189 -12.22 -3.87 -3.06
N TYR A 190 -11.48 -2.77 -2.94
CA TYR A 190 -11.35 -1.77 -4.00
C TYR A 190 -9.88 -1.41 -4.17
N VAL A 191 -9.42 -1.34 -5.42
CA VAL A 191 -8.03 -0.95 -5.75
C VAL A 191 -8.04 0.17 -6.79
N PRO A 192 -6.94 0.93 -6.94
CA PRO A 192 -6.75 1.91 -8.02
C PRO A 192 -7.09 1.37 -9.42
N TYR A 193 -7.58 2.24 -10.32
CA TYR A 193 -7.96 1.87 -11.68
C TYR A 193 -6.82 1.22 -12.47
N LYS A 194 -5.61 1.78 -12.36
CA LYS A 194 -4.37 1.28 -12.97
C LYS A 194 -3.41 0.70 -11.91
N SER A 195 -3.95 -0.11 -11.00
CA SER A 195 -3.16 -0.66 -9.87
C SER A 195 -1.94 -1.46 -10.33
N LYS A 196 -2.01 -2.14 -11.48
CA LYS A 196 -0.88 -2.90 -12.02
C LYS A 196 0.24 -1.96 -12.42
N GLU A 197 -0.03 -0.99 -13.28
CA GLU A 197 0.96 -0.04 -13.78
C GLU A 197 1.58 0.81 -12.65
N ILE A 198 0.80 1.11 -11.61
CA ILE A 198 1.30 1.78 -10.40
C ILE A 198 2.30 0.90 -9.66
N LEU A 199 1.97 -0.38 -9.42
CA LEU A 199 2.85 -1.31 -8.71
C LEU A 199 4.13 -1.61 -9.50
N GLU A 200 4.06 -1.71 -10.83
CA GLU A 200 5.23 -1.94 -11.67
C GLU A 200 6.20 -0.74 -11.64
N LEU A 201 5.66 0.48 -11.48
CA LEU A 201 6.47 1.69 -11.33
C LEU A 201 7.10 1.79 -9.93
N GLU A 202 6.31 1.56 -8.87
CA GLU A 202 6.78 1.66 -7.49
C GLU A 202 7.73 0.53 -7.10
N TYR A 203 7.54 -0.65 -7.72
CA TYR A 203 8.32 -1.84 -7.46
C TYR A 203 8.82 -2.46 -8.77
N PRO A 204 9.80 -1.84 -9.45
CA PRO A 204 10.31 -2.34 -10.73
C PRO A 204 10.80 -3.78 -10.67
N GLU A 205 11.35 -4.19 -9.52
CA GLU A 205 11.85 -5.54 -9.30
C GLU A 205 10.75 -6.60 -9.06
N MET A 206 9.47 -6.19 -9.00
CA MET A 206 8.34 -7.09 -8.75
C MET A 206 8.26 -8.23 -9.78
N HIS A 207 8.71 -8.00 -11.02
CA HIS A 207 8.68 -9.00 -12.08
C HIS A 207 9.84 -10.00 -12.05
N GLU A 208 10.94 -9.66 -11.39
CA GLU A 208 12.21 -10.31 -11.66
C GLU A 208 12.61 -11.37 -10.65
N SER A 209 11.91 -11.46 -9.50
CA SER A 209 12.38 -12.38 -8.47
C SER A 209 11.29 -12.92 -7.56
N SER A 210 11.21 -14.25 -7.49
CA SER A 210 10.55 -14.94 -6.36
C SER A 210 11.32 -14.76 -5.05
N THR A 211 12.47 -14.06 -5.06
CA THR A 211 13.35 -13.81 -3.92
C THR A 211 13.47 -12.32 -3.63
N LYS A 212 13.28 -11.91 -2.37
CA LYS A 212 13.54 -10.55 -1.90
C LYS A 212 14.11 -10.61 -0.49
N GLU A 213 15.13 -9.81 -0.21
CA GLU A 213 15.71 -9.62 1.12
C GLU A 213 16.08 -10.92 1.88
N GLY A 214 16.61 -11.92 1.16
CA GLY A 214 16.99 -13.20 1.76
C GLY A 214 15.82 -14.14 2.07
N TYR A 215 14.64 -13.85 1.53
CA TYR A 215 13.47 -14.74 1.52
C TYR A 215 13.11 -15.11 0.09
N THR A 216 12.64 -16.32 -0.13
CA THR A 216 12.04 -16.71 -1.41
C THR A 216 10.63 -17.23 -1.18
N PHE A 217 9.71 -16.82 -2.05
CA PHE A 217 8.36 -17.33 -2.11
C PHE A 217 8.36 -18.80 -2.58
N ARG A 218 7.95 -19.71 -1.69
CA ARG A 218 7.98 -21.16 -1.93
C ARG A 218 6.63 -21.61 -2.47
N GLY A 219 6.54 -21.89 -3.77
CA GLY A 219 5.26 -22.13 -4.46
C GLY A 219 4.41 -23.28 -3.88
N SER A 220 5.02 -24.38 -3.42
CA SER A 220 4.26 -25.49 -2.84
C SER A 220 3.75 -25.19 -1.42
N LEU A 221 4.47 -24.33 -0.70
CA LEU A 221 4.15 -23.90 0.68
C LEU A 221 3.31 -22.62 0.71
N ARG A 222 3.22 -21.88 -0.40
CA ARG A 222 2.41 -20.66 -0.58
C ARG A 222 2.73 -19.58 0.45
N THR A 223 4.00 -19.47 0.82
CA THR A 223 4.50 -18.50 1.80
C THR A 223 5.95 -18.14 1.49
N TRP A 224 6.39 -16.99 1.99
CA TRP A 224 7.78 -16.55 1.94
C TRP A 224 8.58 -17.27 3.02
N VAL A 225 9.69 -17.91 2.63
CA VAL A 225 10.55 -18.66 3.56
C VAL A 225 11.98 -18.14 3.48
N SER A 226 12.59 -17.91 4.64
CA SER A 226 13.98 -17.47 4.73
C SER A 226 14.92 -18.44 3.99
N ASN A 227 15.86 -17.88 3.24
CA ASN A 227 16.89 -18.62 2.52
C ASN A 227 17.87 -19.36 3.46
N SER A 228 17.87 -19.01 4.76
CA SER A 228 18.58 -19.74 5.81
C SER A 228 17.94 -21.09 6.14
N LEU A 229 16.61 -21.22 5.97
CA LEU A 229 15.86 -22.44 6.26
C LEU A 229 15.79 -23.37 5.04
N CYS A 230 15.74 -22.80 3.84
CA CYS A 230 15.73 -23.54 2.58
C CYS A 230 16.56 -22.79 1.54
N PRO A 231 17.40 -23.46 0.74
CA PRO A 231 18.18 -22.78 -0.29
C PRO A 231 17.30 -21.97 -1.24
N GLU A 232 17.79 -20.81 -1.66
CA GLU A 232 17.10 -19.94 -2.62
C GLU A 232 16.64 -20.69 -3.88
N THR A 233 17.47 -21.61 -4.37
CA THR A 233 17.22 -22.46 -5.54
C THR A 233 16.02 -23.40 -5.38
N ASP A 234 15.57 -23.68 -4.15
CA ASP A 234 14.37 -24.50 -3.90
C ASP A 234 13.10 -23.63 -3.96
N ILE A 235 12.77 -23.12 -5.14
CA ILE A 235 11.57 -22.28 -5.36
C ILE A 235 10.24 -22.96 -4.99
N LEU A 236 10.23 -24.30 -4.88
CA LEU A 236 9.04 -25.05 -4.50
C LEU A 236 8.91 -25.22 -2.99
N GLY A 237 10.01 -25.19 -2.24
CA GLY A 237 10.05 -25.45 -0.80
C GLY A 237 10.03 -26.94 -0.43
N THR A 238 10.49 -27.81 -1.32
CA THR A 238 10.50 -29.27 -1.11
C THR A 238 11.53 -29.74 -0.09
N SER A 239 12.61 -28.98 0.07
CA SER A 239 13.70 -29.23 1.01
C SER A 239 13.50 -28.56 2.36
N CYS A 240 12.51 -27.66 2.47
CA CYS A 240 12.17 -26.97 3.70
C CYS A 240 11.80 -27.97 4.79
N LYS A 241 12.60 -28.06 5.86
CA LYS A 241 12.34 -28.91 7.03
C LYS A 241 12.15 -28.04 8.28
N ASN A 242 11.10 -27.22 8.26
CA ASN A 242 10.77 -26.33 9.37
C ASN A 242 9.31 -26.54 9.80
N ASP A 243 9.12 -26.97 11.04
CA ASP A 243 7.80 -27.28 11.60
C ASP A 243 6.86 -26.06 11.61
N LEU A 244 7.39 -24.85 11.82
CA LEU A 244 6.60 -23.62 11.83
C LEU A 244 6.09 -23.28 10.43
N THR A 245 6.95 -23.42 9.41
CA THR A 245 6.56 -23.24 8.01
C THR A 245 5.49 -24.26 7.58
N TYR A 246 5.64 -25.52 7.97
CA TYR A 246 4.62 -26.54 7.67
C TYR A 246 3.32 -26.32 8.45
N LEU A 247 3.40 -25.86 9.70
CA LEU A 247 2.23 -25.50 10.48
C LEU A 247 1.47 -24.37 9.79
N GLU A 248 2.15 -23.31 9.39
CA GLU A 248 1.58 -22.20 8.62
C GLU A 248 0.89 -22.69 7.34
N TYR A 249 1.59 -23.47 6.52
CA TYR A 249 1.00 -24.07 5.33
C TYR A 249 -0.23 -24.92 5.70
N SER A 250 -0.17 -25.71 6.77
CA SER A 250 -1.28 -26.59 7.17
C SER A 250 -2.55 -25.82 7.56
N LEU A 251 -2.38 -24.63 8.15
CA LEU A 251 -3.46 -23.73 8.54
C LEU A 251 -4.05 -22.99 7.33
N THR A 252 -3.20 -22.57 6.37
CA THR A 252 -3.64 -21.77 5.20
C THR A 252 -4.01 -22.61 3.97
N LYS A 253 -3.58 -23.88 3.86
CA LYS A 253 -3.74 -24.69 2.62
C LYS A 253 -5.18 -24.84 2.16
N LYS A 254 -6.14 -24.95 3.08
CA LYS A 254 -7.56 -25.14 2.74
C LYS A 254 -8.13 -23.86 2.13
N TYR A 255 -7.83 -22.75 2.78
CA TYR A 255 -8.24 -21.42 2.35
C TYR A 255 -7.62 -21.03 1.00
N THR A 256 -6.29 -21.13 0.88
CA THR A 256 -5.59 -20.82 -0.37
C THR A 256 -5.99 -21.73 -1.54
N LYS A 257 -6.34 -23.01 -1.30
CA LYS A 257 -6.89 -23.91 -2.35
C LYS A 257 -8.24 -23.43 -2.87
N ARG A 258 -9.06 -22.85 -1.99
CA ARG A 258 -10.36 -22.28 -2.37
C ARG A 258 -10.17 -21.08 -3.30
N HIS A 259 -9.34 -20.11 -2.90
CA HIS A 259 -9.01 -18.95 -3.75
C HIS A 259 -8.48 -19.34 -5.13
N GLN A 260 -7.63 -20.36 -5.21
CA GLN A 260 -7.13 -20.86 -6.49
C GLN A 260 -8.25 -21.45 -7.37
N SER A 261 -9.29 -22.01 -6.76
CA SER A 261 -10.45 -22.53 -7.48
C SER A 261 -11.34 -21.39 -7.98
N ASP A 262 -11.55 -20.37 -7.15
CA ASP A 262 -12.31 -19.16 -7.49
C ASP A 262 -11.62 -18.40 -8.63
N TRP A 263 -10.29 -18.22 -8.56
CA TRP A 263 -9.49 -17.61 -9.61
C TRP A 263 -9.63 -18.36 -10.94
N LYS A 264 -9.48 -19.69 -10.94
CA LYS A 264 -9.67 -20.52 -12.14
C LYS A 264 -11.09 -20.41 -12.71
N TYR A 265 -12.09 -20.28 -11.85
CA TYR A 265 -13.47 -20.11 -12.30
C TYR A 265 -13.64 -18.77 -13.04
N ILE A 266 -13.15 -17.67 -12.45
CA ILE A 266 -13.20 -16.32 -13.03
C ILE A 266 -12.45 -16.27 -14.37
N ASP A 267 -11.23 -16.83 -14.41
CA ASP A 267 -10.37 -16.86 -15.60
C ASP A 267 -11.04 -17.59 -16.77
N ASN A 268 -11.68 -18.73 -16.49
CA ASN A 268 -12.36 -19.53 -17.51
C ASN A 268 -13.70 -18.95 -18.00
N HIS A 269 -14.38 -18.10 -17.21
CA HIS A 269 -15.75 -17.63 -17.51
C HIS A 269 -15.82 -16.16 -17.94
N GLN A 270 -14.68 -15.50 -18.22
CA GLN A 270 -14.59 -14.08 -18.59
C GLN A 270 -15.57 -13.20 -17.79
N SER A 271 -15.36 -13.10 -16.47
CA SER A 271 -15.84 -12.06 -15.52
C SER A 271 -17.32 -11.61 -15.53
N SER A 272 -18.16 -12.09 -16.44
CA SER A 272 -19.49 -11.54 -16.75
C SER A 272 -20.61 -12.18 -15.94
N ASN A 273 -20.35 -13.29 -15.26
CA ASN A 273 -21.31 -14.02 -14.43
C ASN A 273 -20.88 -14.17 -12.96
N PHE A 274 -19.81 -13.49 -12.53
CA PHE A 274 -19.42 -13.54 -11.13
C PHE A 274 -20.32 -12.61 -10.31
N ASN A 275 -21.14 -13.18 -9.42
CA ASN A 275 -22.07 -12.41 -8.63
C ASN A 275 -21.34 -11.83 -7.40
N PHE A 276 -21.17 -10.50 -7.35
CA PHE A 276 -20.48 -9.78 -6.26
C PHE A 276 -21.23 -9.80 -4.90
N THR A 277 -22.17 -10.72 -4.73
CA THR A 277 -23.04 -10.80 -3.54
C THR A 277 -22.64 -11.91 -2.57
N ASP A 278 -21.78 -12.83 -3.00
CA ASP A 278 -21.28 -13.91 -2.16
C ASP A 278 -19.99 -13.48 -1.43
N GLU A 279 -20.12 -12.54 -0.49
CA GLU A 279 -19.05 -12.26 0.48
C GLU A 279 -18.92 -13.46 1.43
N TYR A 280 -17.70 -13.99 1.57
CA TYR A 280 -17.46 -15.17 2.39
C TYR A 280 -17.00 -14.79 3.79
N ASN A 281 -17.41 -15.58 4.79
CA ASN A 281 -16.86 -15.47 6.14
C ASN A 281 -15.33 -15.61 6.09
N MET A 282 -14.63 -14.53 6.44
CA MET A 282 -13.19 -14.49 6.47
C MET A 282 -12.66 -15.47 7.52
N LEU A 283 -11.84 -16.43 7.09
CA LEU A 283 -11.22 -17.39 7.98
C LEU A 283 -9.88 -16.82 8.42
N TYR A 284 -9.85 -16.20 9.60
CA TYR A 284 -8.63 -15.66 10.21
C TYR A 284 -8.04 -16.63 11.25
N PRO A 285 -7.22 -17.63 10.89
CA PRO A 285 -6.11 -17.92 11.78
C PRO A 285 -5.13 -16.76 11.62
N ASP A 286 -5.07 -15.84 12.59
CA ASP A 286 -4.01 -14.83 12.64
C ASP A 286 -2.67 -15.52 12.88
N LEU A 287 -2.08 -15.95 11.77
CA LEU A 287 -0.83 -16.68 11.74
C LEU A 287 0.35 -15.85 12.24
N GLY A 288 0.27 -14.53 12.18
CA GLY A 288 1.25 -13.63 12.76
C GLY A 288 1.27 -13.75 14.28
N VAL A 289 0.10 -13.65 14.91
CA VAL A 289 -0.06 -13.83 16.36
C VAL A 289 0.33 -15.24 16.80
N PHE A 290 -0.05 -16.27 16.05
CA PHE A 290 0.37 -17.65 16.35
C PHE A 290 1.89 -17.84 16.24
N LYS A 291 2.54 -17.27 15.21
CA LYS A 291 4.01 -17.32 15.05
C LYS A 291 4.71 -16.60 16.20
N MET A 292 4.29 -15.38 16.52
CA MET A 292 4.84 -14.61 17.64
C MET A 292 4.69 -15.36 18.98
N ALA A 293 3.54 -15.99 19.23
CA ALA A 293 3.32 -16.81 20.42
C ALA A 293 4.24 -18.04 20.45
N LEU A 294 4.40 -18.74 19.33
CA LEU A 294 5.25 -19.94 19.22
C LEU A 294 6.74 -19.62 19.38
N GLU A 295 7.21 -18.53 18.77
CA GLU A 295 8.60 -18.07 18.91
C GLU A 295 8.91 -17.71 20.36
N ARG A 296 7.97 -17.03 21.04
CA ARG A 296 8.10 -16.69 22.47
C ARG A 296 8.11 -17.92 23.39
N ILE A 297 7.37 -18.97 23.03
CA ILE A 297 7.43 -20.25 23.77
C ILE A 297 8.79 -20.90 23.59
N LYS A 298 9.32 -20.95 22.36
CA LYS A 298 10.64 -21.54 22.07
C LYS A 298 11.78 -20.80 22.80
N SER A 299 11.77 -19.47 22.79
CA SER A 299 12.77 -18.66 23.50
C SER A 299 12.75 -18.85 25.02
N ASN A 300 11.60 -19.23 25.58
CA ASN A 300 11.44 -19.50 27.01
C ASN A 300 11.85 -20.92 27.41
N THR A 301 11.93 -21.86 26.47
CA THR A 301 12.36 -23.24 26.71
C THR A 301 13.86 -23.48 26.50
N GLU A 302 14.58 -22.52 25.92
CA GLU A 302 16.03 -22.57 25.68
C GLU A 302 16.86 -21.82 26.74
N ASN A 303 16.20 -21.26 27.78
CA ASN A 303 16.82 -20.71 29.00
C ASN A 303 16.55 -21.62 30.21
#